data_AF-A0A8T7CKK8-F1
#
_entry.id   AF-A0A8T7CKK8-F1
#
_cell.length_a   1.000
_cell.length_b   1.000
_cell.length_c   1.000
_cell.angle_alpha   90.00
_cell.angle_beta   90.00
_cell.angle_gamma   90.00
#
_symmetry.space_group_name_H-M   'P 1'
#
loop_
_entity.id
_entity.type
_entity.pdbx_description
1 polymer ?
#
loop_
_entity_poly.entity_id
_entity_poly.type
_entity_poly.pdbx_seq_one_letter_code
_entity_poly.pdbx_strand_id
1 'polypeptide(L)'
;MAIELLGGRILAPYFGSSIYVWGSLITIFMLALSIGYLLGGRLSLNRPSVRRLGLLFLFAAACVIPIALFSDILLDLIFEFIDDPRYGSLLGSVVLFMAPTILLGMVSPYAVRLMVRSTEQSGEVAGRLYFVSTMGSAIGTLLTSFYLVLYFEVNQILRAIMLILIVSGLAAVLHRPAGNRS
;
A
#
# COMPACT_ATOMS: atom_id res chain seq x y z
N MET A 1 -2.90 -3.82 3.35
CA MET A 1 -3.48 -5.15 3.62
C MET A 1 -4.41 -5.65 2.52
N ALA A 2 -5.38 -4.87 1.99
CA ALA A 2 -6.23 -5.39 0.91
C ALA A 2 -5.42 -5.89 -0.32
N ILE A 3 -4.46 -5.10 -0.81
CA ILE A 3 -3.55 -5.51 -1.90
C ILE A 3 -2.74 -6.77 -1.55
N GLU A 4 -2.36 -6.95 -0.29
CA GLU A 4 -1.62 -8.14 0.18
C GLU A 4 -2.46 -9.42 0.07
N LEU A 5 -3.73 -9.35 0.50
CA LEU A 5 -4.67 -10.47 0.34
C LEU A 5 -4.94 -10.79 -1.13
N LEU A 6 -5.11 -9.76 -1.96
CA LEU A 6 -5.27 -9.94 -3.40
C LEU A 6 -4.02 -10.52 -4.03
N GLY A 7 -2.82 -10.17 -3.54
CA GLY A 7 -1.55 -10.71 -3.98
C GLY A 7 -1.49 -12.23 -3.93
N GLY A 8 -2.05 -12.84 -2.87
CA GLY A 8 -2.18 -14.30 -2.77
C GLY A 8 -3.02 -14.90 -3.91
N ARG A 9 -4.08 -14.21 -4.31
CA ARG A 9 -4.93 -14.64 -5.44
C ARG A 9 -4.31 -14.39 -6.80
N ILE A 10 -3.52 -13.32 -6.93
CA ILE A 10 -2.80 -12.98 -8.15
C ILE A 10 -1.67 -13.99 -8.41
N LEU A 11 -0.97 -14.44 -7.36
CA LEU A 11 0.13 -15.40 -7.48
C LEU A 11 -0.35 -16.87 -7.56
N ALA A 12 -1.53 -17.18 -7.04
CA ALA A 12 -2.02 -18.56 -6.94
C ALA A 12 -2.11 -19.33 -8.27
N PRO A 13 -2.54 -18.74 -9.40
CA PRO A 13 -2.57 -19.45 -10.69
C PRO A 13 -1.21 -19.94 -11.16
N TYR A 14 -0.13 -19.27 -10.72
CA TYR A 14 1.24 -19.53 -11.15
C TYR A 14 1.99 -20.43 -10.16
N PHE A 15 1.99 -20.05 -8.88
CA PHE A 15 2.84 -20.69 -7.86
C PHE A 15 2.04 -21.48 -6.81
N GLY A 16 0.70 -21.53 -6.96
CA GLY A 16 -0.21 -22.17 -6.01
C GLY A 16 -0.38 -21.37 -4.71
N SER A 17 -0.95 -22.02 -3.69
CA SER A 17 -1.29 -21.41 -2.40
C SER A 17 -0.48 -21.99 -1.23
N SER A 18 0.77 -22.39 -1.50
CA SER A 18 1.63 -23.03 -0.50
C SER A 18 2.11 -22.06 0.59
N ILE A 19 2.67 -22.61 1.67
CA ILE A 19 3.30 -21.80 2.74
C ILE A 19 4.44 -20.92 2.20
N TYR A 20 5.09 -21.32 1.11
CA TYR A 20 6.16 -20.55 0.48
C TYR A 20 5.64 -19.27 -0.17
N VAL A 21 4.48 -19.33 -0.82
CA VAL A 21 3.86 -18.17 -1.48
C VAL A 21 3.39 -17.16 -0.44
N TRP A 22 2.70 -17.63 0.60
CA TRP A 22 2.27 -16.76 1.70
C TRP A 22 3.46 -16.20 2.51
N GLY A 23 4.50 -17.02 2.73
CA GLY A 23 5.73 -16.57 3.39
C GLY A 23 6.43 -15.46 2.61
N SER A 24 6.49 -15.58 1.28
CA SER A 24 7.01 -14.55 0.37
C SER A 24 6.21 -13.25 0.45
N LEU A 25 4.87 -13.32 0.34
CA LEU A 25 4.01 -12.15 0.44
C LEU A 25 4.20 -11.42 1.76
N ILE A 26 4.07 -12.11 2.89
CA ILE A 26 4.20 -11.50 4.22
C ILE A 26 5.58 -10.86 4.36
N THR A 27 6.64 -11.55 3.94
CA THR A 27 8.02 -11.05 4.03
C THR A 27 8.21 -9.77 3.21
N ILE A 28 7.76 -9.76 1.95
CA ILE A 28 7.91 -8.58 1.08
C ILE A 28 7.06 -7.42 1.58
N PHE A 29 5.83 -7.66 2.04
CA PHE A 29 4.99 -6.60 2.59
C PHE A 29 5.58 -6.03 3.89
N MET A 30 6.05 -6.86 4.83
CA MET A 30 6.70 -6.39 6.05
C MET A 30 7.99 -5.62 5.78
N LEU A 31 8.82 -6.09 4.84
CA LEU A 31 10.05 -5.40 4.43
C LEU A 31 9.72 -4.05 3.79
N ALA A 32 8.81 -4.04 2.81
CA ALA A 32 8.37 -2.83 2.11
C ALA A 32 7.76 -1.81 3.08
N LEU A 33 6.91 -2.24 4.01
CA LEU A 33 6.36 -1.38 5.05
C LEU A 33 7.46 -0.82 5.96
N SER A 34 8.43 -1.64 6.39
CA SER A 34 9.55 -1.19 7.22
C SER A 34 10.39 -0.12 6.52
N ILE A 35 10.72 -0.34 5.24
CA ILE A 35 11.41 0.64 4.39
C ILE A 35 10.56 1.90 4.25
N GLY A 36 9.26 1.75 3.98
CA GLY A 36 8.30 2.84 3.88
C GLY A 36 8.22 3.67 5.16
N TYR A 37 8.19 3.04 6.34
CA TYR A 37 8.16 3.73 7.62
C TYR A 37 9.41 4.60 7.82
N LEU A 38 10.58 4.06 7.51
CA LEU A 38 11.85 4.79 7.61
C LEU A 38 11.92 5.96 6.62
N LEU A 39 11.59 5.71 5.34
CA LEU A 39 11.63 6.73 4.30
C LEU A 39 10.57 7.82 4.52
N GLY A 40 9.36 7.43 4.94
CA GLY A 40 8.27 8.35 5.24
C GLY A 40 8.60 9.25 6.43
N GLY A 41 9.17 8.66 7.49
CA GLY A 41 9.69 9.40 8.64
C GLY A 41 10.74 10.44 8.23
N ARG A 42 11.73 10.04 7.43
CA ARG A 42 12.77 10.97 6.92
C ARG A 42 12.19 12.05 6.00
N LEU A 43 11.32 11.69 5.06
CA LEU A 43 10.68 12.63 4.14
C LEU A 43 9.82 13.67 4.89
N SER A 44 9.23 13.28 6.02
CA SER A 44 8.39 14.14 6.84
C SER A 44 9.16 15.27 7.54
N LEU A 45 10.49 15.17 7.69
CA LEU A 45 11.30 16.20 8.34
C LEU A 45 11.48 17.45 7.45
N ASN A 46 11.47 17.28 6.14
CA ASN A 46 11.78 18.35 5.19
C ASN A 46 10.52 19.05 4.68
N ARG A 47 10.03 20.09 5.37
CA ARG A 47 8.83 20.87 4.98
C ARG A 47 7.61 19.97 4.71
N PRO A 48 7.09 19.29 5.75
CA PRO A 48 5.92 18.43 5.59
C PRO A 48 4.72 19.25 5.09
N SER A 49 3.97 18.71 4.12
CA SER A 49 2.75 19.36 3.63
C SER A 49 1.70 18.34 3.20
N VAL A 50 0.42 18.70 3.34
CA VAL A 50 -0.72 17.89 2.89
C VAL A 50 -0.62 17.59 1.38
N ARG A 51 -0.10 18.53 0.59
CA ARG A 51 0.15 18.34 -0.84
C ARG A 51 1.12 17.17 -1.12
N ARG A 52 2.21 17.06 -0.37
CA ARG A 52 3.17 15.96 -0.54
C ARG A 52 2.60 14.62 -0.08
N LEU A 53 1.79 14.62 0.97
CA LEU A 53 1.01 13.42 1.34
C LEU A 53 0.07 12.99 0.19
N GLY A 54 -0.59 13.96 -0.45
CA GLY A 54 -1.41 13.70 -1.63
C GLY A 54 -0.61 13.12 -2.80
N LEU A 55 0.60 13.63 -3.05
CA LEU A 55 1.51 13.06 -4.05
C LEU A 55 1.92 11.62 -3.72
N LEU A 56 2.14 11.28 -2.44
CA LEU A 56 2.42 9.88 -2.04
C LEU A 56 1.26 8.96 -2.43
N PHE A 57 0.01 9.37 -2.21
CA PHE A 57 -1.15 8.59 -2.65
C PHE A 57 -1.24 8.46 -4.18
N LEU A 58 -0.95 9.53 -4.92
CA LEU A 58 -0.96 9.50 -6.40
C LEU A 58 0.15 8.60 -6.96
N PHE A 59 1.36 8.66 -6.41
CA PHE A 59 2.44 7.76 -6.81
C PHE A 59 2.15 6.32 -6.40
N ALA A 60 1.56 6.09 -5.22
CA ALA A 60 1.12 4.76 -4.82
C ALA A 60 0.08 4.20 -5.80
N ALA A 61 -0.90 5.01 -6.21
CA ALA A 61 -1.89 4.63 -7.21
C ALA A 61 -1.23 4.29 -8.57
N ALA A 62 -0.26 5.09 -9.01
CA ALA A 62 0.49 4.82 -10.23
C ALA A 62 1.26 3.49 -10.14
N CYS A 63 1.85 3.18 -8.99
CA CYS A 63 2.52 1.90 -8.75
C CYS A 63 1.57 0.70 -8.63
N VAL A 64 0.26 0.91 -8.50
CA VAL A 64 -0.76 -0.16 -8.56
C VAL A 64 -1.15 -0.48 -10.00
N ILE A 65 -0.93 0.44 -10.96
CA ILE A 65 -1.27 0.23 -12.37
C ILE A 65 -0.62 -1.04 -12.95
N PRO A 66 0.69 -1.32 -12.73
CA PRO A 66 1.30 -2.54 -13.21
C PRO A 66 0.65 -3.82 -12.67
N ILE A 67 0.21 -3.80 -11.41
CA ILE A 67 -0.52 -4.93 -10.82
C ILE A 67 -1.86 -5.13 -11.53
N ALA A 68 -2.59 -4.05 -11.79
CA ALA A 68 -3.96 -4.15 -12.33
C ALA A 68 -4.04 -4.42 -13.83
N LEU A 69 -2.99 -4.12 -14.60
CA LEU A 69 -2.99 -4.22 -16.06
C LEU A 69 -1.97 -5.21 -16.63
N PHE A 70 -0.88 -5.49 -15.90
CA PHE A 70 0.26 -6.24 -16.41
C PHE A 70 0.67 -7.40 -15.48
N SER A 71 -0.14 -7.75 -14.46
CA SER A 71 0.17 -8.88 -13.57
C SER A 71 0.42 -10.16 -14.33
N ASP A 72 -0.45 -10.50 -15.27
CA ASP A 72 -0.43 -11.79 -15.95
C ASP A 72 0.83 -11.90 -16.82
N ILE A 73 1.15 -10.87 -17.61
CA ILE A 73 2.36 -10.80 -18.43
C ILE A 73 3.63 -10.88 -17.57
N LEU A 74 3.68 -10.14 -16.45
CA LEU A 74 4.85 -10.14 -15.58
C LEU A 74 5.05 -11.49 -14.88
N LEU A 75 3.97 -12.15 -14.49
CA LEU A 75 4.02 -13.43 -13.81
C LEU A 75 4.26 -14.59 -14.78
N ASP A 76 3.71 -14.55 -15.99
CA ASP A 76 4.03 -15.48 -17.08
C ASP A 76 5.54 -15.49 -17.33
N LEU A 77 6.14 -14.31 -17.51
CA LEU A 77 7.57 -14.16 -17.71
C LEU A 77 8.37 -14.71 -16.53
N ILE A 78 8.01 -14.35 -15.29
CA ILE A 78 8.72 -14.84 -14.10
C ILE A 78 8.61 -16.37 -14.00
N PHE A 79 7.42 -16.93 -14.26
CA PHE A 79 7.16 -18.36 -14.17
C PHE A 79 7.94 -19.15 -15.23
N GLU A 80 8.12 -18.59 -16.44
CA GLU A 80 8.93 -19.19 -17.49
C GLU A 80 10.42 -19.32 -17.10
N PHE A 81 10.95 -18.33 -16.37
CA PHE A 81 12.34 -18.37 -15.88
C PHE A 81 12.51 -19.11 -14.56
N ILE A 82 11.52 -19.05 -13.67
CA ILE A 82 11.56 -19.59 -12.31
C ILE A 82 10.17 -20.16 -11.97
N ASP A 83 9.99 -21.45 -12.23
CA ASP A 83 8.77 -22.20 -11.93
C ASP A 83 8.69 -22.64 -10.45
N ASP A 84 9.83 -22.72 -9.75
CA ASP A 84 9.86 -23.08 -8.32
C ASP A 84 9.04 -22.07 -7.48
N PRO A 85 7.98 -22.54 -6.79
CA PRO A 85 7.09 -21.65 -6.04
C PRO A 85 7.76 -20.83 -4.94
N ARG A 86 8.92 -21.24 -4.41
CA ARG A 86 9.64 -20.51 -3.36
C ARG A 86 10.27 -19.25 -3.94
N TYR A 87 10.98 -19.39 -5.04
CA TYR A 87 11.74 -18.29 -5.65
C TYR A 87 10.88 -17.46 -6.60
N GLY A 88 10.02 -18.10 -7.39
CA GLY A 88 9.14 -17.42 -8.33
C GLY A 88 8.12 -16.52 -7.62
N SER A 89 7.47 -17.01 -6.56
CA SER A 89 6.54 -16.19 -5.78
C SER A 89 7.22 -15.06 -5.00
N LEU A 90 8.47 -15.27 -4.55
CA LEU A 90 9.27 -14.23 -3.91
C LEU A 90 9.58 -13.10 -4.90
N LEU A 91 10.09 -13.45 -6.08
CA LEU A 91 10.39 -12.47 -7.12
C LEU A 91 9.12 -11.77 -7.61
N GLY A 92 8.03 -12.51 -7.86
CA GLY A 92 6.73 -11.95 -8.23
C GLY A 92 6.21 -10.97 -7.17
N SER A 93 6.36 -11.31 -5.89
CA SER A 93 5.97 -10.41 -4.79
C SER A 93 6.80 -9.12 -4.77
N VAL A 94 8.11 -9.21 -5.00
CA VAL A 94 9.01 -8.05 -5.10
C VAL A 94 8.58 -7.15 -6.26
N VAL A 95 8.47 -7.71 -7.46
CA VAL A 95 8.20 -6.97 -8.69
C VAL A 95 6.85 -6.26 -8.63
N LEU A 96 5.81 -6.95 -8.16
CA LEU A 96 4.46 -6.40 -8.15
C LEU A 96 4.17 -5.52 -6.95
N PHE A 97 4.59 -5.90 -5.75
CA PHE A 97 4.05 -5.31 -4.53
C PHE A 97 5.02 -4.42 -3.76
N MET A 98 6.34 -4.51 -3.99
CA MET A 98 7.31 -3.77 -3.18
C MET A 98 7.16 -2.25 -3.33
N ALA A 99 7.15 -1.73 -4.55
CA ALA A 99 7.04 -0.29 -4.81
C ALA A 99 5.76 0.36 -4.23
N PRO A 100 4.53 -0.14 -4.53
CA PRO A 100 3.33 0.46 -3.97
C PRO A 100 3.26 0.31 -2.46
N THR A 101 3.76 -0.79 -1.89
CA THR A 101 3.73 -1.01 -0.45
C THR A 101 4.70 -0.10 0.30
N ILE A 102 5.89 0.18 -0.25
CA ILE A 102 6.80 1.18 0.32
C ILE A 102 6.11 2.54 0.39
N LEU A 103 5.50 3.00 -0.72
CA LEU A 103 4.84 4.30 -0.77
C LEU A 103 3.66 4.40 0.21
N LEU A 104 2.85 3.34 0.32
CA LEU A 104 1.76 3.27 1.30
C LEU A 104 2.30 3.21 2.73
N GLY A 105 3.43 2.53 2.98
CA GLY A 105 4.11 2.52 4.28
C GLY A 105 4.58 3.91 4.70
N MET A 106 4.97 4.77 3.76
CA MET A 106 5.39 6.14 4.07
C MET A 106 4.26 7.02 4.63
N VAL A 107 2.99 6.69 4.35
CA VAL A 107 1.81 7.50 4.69
C VAL A 107 1.69 7.72 6.20
N SER A 108 1.80 6.66 7.00
CA SER A 108 1.58 6.73 8.45
C SER A 108 2.53 7.68 9.18
N PRO A 109 3.86 7.51 9.14
CA PRO A 109 4.78 8.44 9.82
C PRO A 109 4.71 9.86 9.24
N TYR A 110 4.43 10.00 7.93
CA TYR A 110 4.26 11.31 7.31
C TYR A 110 3.01 12.04 7.84
N ALA A 111 1.89 11.33 7.98
CA ALA A 111 0.65 11.84 8.53
C ALA A 111 0.79 12.19 10.02
N VAL A 112 1.48 11.36 10.83
CA VAL A 112 1.81 11.71 12.22
C VAL A 112 2.51 13.06 12.25
N ARG A 113 3.57 13.24 11.45
CA ARG A 113 4.34 14.50 11.44
C ARG A 113 3.51 15.72 11.04
N LEU A 114 2.52 15.57 10.15
CA LEU A 114 1.61 16.65 9.78
C LEU A 114 0.64 17.05 10.89
N MET A 115 0.27 16.11 11.76
CA MET A 115 -0.72 16.33 12.82
C MET A 115 -0.09 16.77 14.14
N VAL A 116 1.17 16.41 14.39
CA VAL A 116 1.88 16.78 15.63
C VAL A 116 2.19 18.28 15.65
N ARG A 117 1.69 18.98 16.66
CA ARG A 117 1.90 20.43 16.87
C ARG A 117 2.94 20.75 17.94
N SER A 118 3.07 19.90 18.96
CA SER A 118 4.12 19.99 19.99
C SER A 118 4.69 18.60 20.29
N THR A 119 5.89 18.56 20.86
CA THR A 119 6.56 17.30 21.21
C THR A 119 5.82 16.51 22.28
N GLU A 120 5.10 17.17 23.20
CA GLU A 120 4.33 16.48 24.26
C GLU A 120 3.15 15.66 23.69
N GLN A 121 2.55 16.11 22.59
CA GLN A 121 1.39 15.45 21.96
C GLN A 121 1.78 14.38 20.93
N SER A 122 3.08 14.20 20.67
CA SER A 122 3.57 13.33 19.60
C SER A 122 3.12 11.87 19.75
N GLY A 123 3.16 11.35 20.97
CA GLY A 123 2.73 9.98 21.28
C GLY A 123 1.23 9.77 21.12
N GLU A 124 0.40 10.72 21.59
CA GLU A 124 -1.07 10.64 21.49
C GLU A 124 -1.54 10.67 20.03
N VAL A 125 -1.00 11.60 19.24
CA VAL A 125 -1.32 11.73 17.82
C VAL A 125 -0.92 10.47 17.04
N ALA A 126 0.27 9.94 17.32
CA ALA A 126 0.72 8.68 16.72
C ALA A 126 -0.18 7.51 17.10
N GLY A 127 -0.52 7.38 18.40
CA GLY A 127 -1.41 6.33 18.90
C GLY A 127 -2.79 6.38 18.26
N ARG A 128 -3.41 7.56 18.17
CA ARG A 128 -4.72 7.72 17.52
C ARG A 128 -4.67 7.39 16.03
N LEU A 129 -3.61 7.79 15.33
CA LEU A 129 -3.45 7.45 13.92
C LEU A 129 -3.29 5.93 13.74
N TYR A 130 -2.45 5.28 14.55
CA TYR A 130 -2.26 3.83 14.46
C TYR A 130 -3.52 3.06 14.82
N PHE A 131 -4.31 3.53 15.79
CA PHE A 131 -5.63 2.96 16.07
C PHE A 131 -6.54 3.00 14.83
N VAL A 132 -6.72 4.17 14.23
CA VAL A 132 -7.58 4.33 13.03
C VAL A 132 -7.06 3.50 11.86
N SER A 133 -5.74 3.53 11.63
CA SER A 133 -5.09 2.76 10.56
C SER A 133 -5.25 1.26 10.75
N THR A 134 -5.06 0.76 11.97
CA THR A 134 -5.16 -0.67 12.27
C THR A 134 -6.61 -1.14 12.19
N MET A 135 -7.55 -0.37 12.72
CA MET A 135 -8.97 -0.68 12.64
C MET A 135 -9.47 -0.67 11.19
N GLY A 136 -9.12 0.36 10.42
CA GLY A 136 -9.45 0.45 9.00
C GLY A 136 -8.84 -0.69 8.19
N SER A 137 -7.60 -1.09 8.54
CA SER A 137 -6.94 -2.25 7.95
C SER A 137 -7.65 -3.56 8.29
N ALA A 138 -8.06 -3.78 9.54
CA ALA A 138 -8.78 -4.98 9.96
C ALA A 138 -10.14 -5.08 9.24
N ILE A 139 -10.92 -4.00 9.24
CA ILE A 139 -12.21 -3.92 8.53
C ILE A 139 -12.01 -4.13 7.03
N GLY A 140 -11.05 -3.42 6.42
CA GLY A 140 -10.75 -3.55 4.99
C GLY A 140 -10.29 -4.96 4.60
N THR A 141 -9.52 -5.62 5.47
CA THR A 141 -9.07 -7.01 5.30
C THR A 141 -10.28 -7.95 5.32
N LEU A 142 -11.16 -7.84 6.33
CA LEU A 142 -12.39 -8.64 6.42
C LEU A 142 -13.31 -8.40 5.22
N LEU A 143 -13.55 -7.14 4.87
CA LEU A 143 -14.36 -6.80 3.69
C LEU A 143 -13.77 -7.40 2.42
N THR A 144 -12.46 -7.32 2.25
CA THR A 144 -11.79 -7.86 1.07
C THR A 144 -11.90 -9.38 1.00
N SER A 145 -11.56 -10.09 2.08
CA SER A 145 -11.51 -11.56 2.07
C SER A 145 -12.89 -12.23 2.14
N PHE A 146 -13.87 -11.62 2.82
CA PHE A 146 -15.20 -12.23 3.01
C PHE A 146 -16.23 -11.77 1.99
N TYR A 147 -16.12 -10.54 1.46
CA TYR A 147 -17.19 -9.96 0.64
C TYR A 147 -16.70 -9.55 -0.75
N LEU A 148 -15.72 -8.65 -0.84
CA LEU A 148 -15.32 -8.07 -2.14
C LEU A 148 -14.89 -9.14 -3.12
N VAL A 149 -14.08 -10.09 -2.67
CA VAL A 149 -13.58 -11.20 -3.49
C VAL A 149 -14.67 -12.20 -3.90
N LEU A 150 -15.80 -12.25 -3.18
CA LEU A 150 -16.95 -13.08 -3.58
C LEU A 150 -17.79 -12.42 -4.68
N TYR A 151 -17.93 -11.10 -4.64
CA TYR A 151 -18.82 -10.36 -5.54
C TYR A 151 -18.11 -9.72 -6.74
N PHE A 152 -16.80 -9.51 -6.65
CA PHE A 152 -16.01 -8.77 -7.64
C PHE A 152 -14.77 -9.53 -8.05
N GLU A 153 -14.34 -9.29 -9.28
CA GLU A 153 -13.05 -9.77 -9.77
C GLU A 153 -11.89 -9.02 -9.12
N VAL A 154 -10.73 -9.68 -8.99
CA VAL A 154 -9.52 -9.08 -8.40
C VAL A 154 -9.18 -7.75 -9.08
N ASN A 155 -9.26 -7.68 -10.41
CA ASN A 155 -9.00 -6.47 -11.19
C ASN A 155 -9.97 -5.33 -10.88
N GLN A 156 -11.25 -5.63 -10.60
CA GLN A 156 -12.24 -4.63 -10.21
C GLN A 156 -11.91 -4.05 -8.82
N ILE A 157 -11.50 -4.90 -7.87
CA ILE A 157 -11.11 -4.47 -6.52
C ILE A 157 -9.83 -3.61 -6.59
N LEU A 158 -8.84 -4.02 -7.38
CA LEU A 158 -7.61 -3.23 -7.59
C LEU A 158 -7.91 -1.85 -8.19
N ARG A 159 -8.80 -1.77 -9.19
CA ARG A 159 -9.24 -0.49 -9.77
C ARG A 159 -9.97 0.38 -8.74
N ALA A 160 -10.80 -0.20 -7.88
CA ALA A 160 -11.46 0.52 -6.81
C ALA A 160 -10.46 1.09 -5.79
N ILE A 161 -9.47 0.29 -5.37
CA ILE A 161 -8.37 0.75 -4.48
C ILE A 161 -7.59 1.89 -5.16
N MET A 162 -7.25 1.74 -6.43
CA MET A 162 -6.55 2.77 -7.21
C MET A 162 -7.36 4.06 -7.28
N LEU A 163 -8.67 3.98 -7.53
CA LEU A 163 -9.57 5.14 -7.53
C LEU A 163 -9.60 5.83 -6.16
N ILE A 164 -9.69 5.06 -5.07
CA ILE A 164 -9.65 5.61 -3.70
C ILE A 164 -8.34 6.35 -3.45
N LEU A 165 -7.20 5.79 -3.87
CA LEU A 165 -5.90 6.44 -3.75
C LEU A 165 -5.83 7.72 -4.58
N ILE A 166 -6.32 7.70 -5.83
CA ILE A 166 -6.35 8.88 -6.71
C ILE A 166 -7.22 9.98 -6.11
N VAL A 167 -8.44 9.66 -5.69
CA VAL A 167 -9.38 10.62 -5.10
C VAL A 167 -8.80 11.22 -3.81
N SER A 168 -8.22 10.38 -2.94
CA SER A 168 -7.57 10.84 -1.71
C SER A 168 -6.36 11.73 -2.00
N GLY A 169 -5.55 11.35 -2.99
CA GLY A 169 -4.39 12.10 -3.43
C GLY A 169 -4.76 13.47 -4.02
N LEU A 170 -5.74 13.50 -4.91
CA LEU A 170 -6.26 14.73 -5.50
C LEU A 170 -6.90 15.63 -4.44
N ALA A 171 -7.72 15.08 -3.54
CA ALA A 171 -8.31 15.85 -2.44
C ALA A 171 -7.22 16.51 -1.58
N ALA A 172 -6.15 15.79 -1.24
CA ALA A 172 -5.04 16.32 -0.47
C ALA A 172 -4.19 17.36 -1.24
N VAL A 173 -4.00 17.19 -2.54
CA VAL A 173 -3.27 18.17 -3.39
C VAL A 173 -4.07 19.44 -3.61
N LEU A 174 -5.39 19.31 -3.82
CA LEU A 174 -6.31 20.43 -4.06
C LEU A 174 -6.71 21.16 -2.78
N HIS A 175 -6.48 20.56 -1.62
CA HIS A 175 -6.69 21.21 -0.33
C HIS A 175 -5.78 22.45 -0.21
N ARG A 176 -6.33 23.61 -0.53
CA ARG A 176 -5.69 24.90 -0.28
C ARG A 176 -5.74 25.14 1.24
N PRO A 177 -4.61 25.38 1.91
CA PRO A 177 -4.64 25.75 3.33
C PRO A 177 -5.49 27.01 3.46
N ALA A 178 -6.52 26.95 4.31
CA ALA A 178 -7.39 28.08 4.59
C ALA A 178 -6.55 29.22 5.17
N GLY A 179 -6.29 30.24 4.35
CA GLY A 179 -5.97 31.61 4.76
C GLY A 179 -4.81 31.78 5.74
N ASN A 180 -3.63 32.06 5.21
CA ASN A 180 -2.83 33.16 5.76
C ASN A 180 -3.60 34.46 5.42
N ARG A 181 -4.65 34.76 6.19
CA ARG A 181 -5.24 36.10 6.18
C ARG A 181 -4.32 36.96 7.04
N SER A 182 -3.41 37.64 6.36
CA SER A 182 -2.67 38.81 6.86
C SER A 182 -3.62 39.84 7.45
#